data_AF-A0A1S8CCC2-F1
#
_entry.id   AF-A0A1S8CCC2-F1
#
_cell.length_a   1.000
_cell.length_b   1.000
_cell.length_c   1.000
_cell.angle_alpha   90.00
_cell.angle_beta   90.00
_cell.angle_gamma   90.00
#
_symmetry.space_group_name_H-M   'P 1'
#
loop_
_entity.id
_entity.type
_entity.pdbx_description
1 polymer ?
#
loop_
_entity_poly.entity_id
_entity_poly.type
_entity_poly.pdbx_seq_one_letter_code
_entity_poly.pdbx_strand_id
1 'polypeptide(L)'
;VLHPTWPAGAPGQQGAPAGSLPGRLTIGWGRRDRVTLARQAARAVEAFPDAELHWFDGAGHLPMWDAPEKTVAVVLAGTARR
;
A
#
# COMPACT_ATOMS: atom_id res chain seq x y z
N VAL A 1 -7.50 0.02 19.64
CA VAL A 1 -6.80 -0.43 20.87
C VAL A 1 -5.31 -0.36 20.56
N LEU A 2 -4.59 0.56 21.20
CA LEU A 2 -3.13 0.65 21.06
C LEU A 2 -2.52 -0.40 21.99
N HIS A 3 -1.69 -1.29 21.43
CA HIS A 3 -0.98 -2.31 22.19
C HIS A 3 0.10 -1.62 23.06
N PRO A 4 0.23 -1.97 24.36
CA PRO A 4 1.05 -1.24 25.34
C PRO A 4 2.57 -1.26 25.08
N THR A 5 3.05 -1.98 24.08
CA THR A 5 4.47 -2.02 23.68
C THR A 5 4.82 -1.06 22.54
N TRP A 6 3.86 -0.37 21.94
CA TRP A 6 4.16 0.63 20.91
C TRP A 6 4.51 1.96 21.60
N PRO A 7 5.76 2.43 21.53
CA PRO A 7 6.10 3.71 22.14
C PRO A 7 5.23 4.81 21.52
N ALA A 8 4.70 5.69 22.37
CA ALA A 8 4.09 6.92 21.90
C ALA A 8 5.14 7.65 21.03
N GLY A 9 4.82 7.89 19.76
CA GLY A 9 5.72 8.57 18.83
C GLY A 9 6.71 7.68 18.07
N ALA A 10 6.39 6.40 17.81
CA ALA A 10 7.16 5.64 16.82
C ALA A 10 7.32 6.45 15.52
N PRO A 11 8.52 6.43 14.90
CA PRO A 11 8.76 7.20 13.69
C PRO A 11 7.74 6.80 12.62
N GLY A 12 7.23 7.79 11.90
CA GLY A 12 6.41 7.53 10.73
C GLY A 12 7.16 6.61 9.76
N GLN A 13 6.41 5.82 8.99
CA GLN A 13 7.00 4.99 7.95
C GLN A 13 7.85 5.85 7.01
N GLN A 14 9.13 5.48 6.89
CA GLN A 14 10.06 6.15 5.99
C GLN A 14 9.87 5.61 4.58
N GLY A 15 10.03 6.49 3.59
CA GLY A 15 10.08 6.13 2.18
C GLY A 15 11.36 5.36 1.81
N ALA A 16 11.53 5.09 0.52
CA ALA A 16 12.75 4.54 -0.05
C ALA A 16 13.14 5.38 -1.28
N PRO A 17 14.37 5.94 -1.35
CA PRO A 17 14.84 6.62 -2.54
C PRO A 17 14.76 5.75 -3.80
N ALA A 18 14.71 6.39 -4.96
CA ALA A 18 14.74 5.69 -6.24
C ALA A 18 16.00 4.81 -6.37
N GLY A 19 15.82 3.59 -6.87
CA GLY A 19 16.83 2.54 -7.00
C GLY A 19 17.21 1.85 -5.69
N SER A 20 16.64 2.21 -4.54
CA SER A 20 17.10 1.68 -3.24
C SER A 20 16.24 0.53 -2.69
N LEU A 21 15.14 0.17 -3.34
CA LEU A 21 14.30 -0.94 -2.88
C LEU A 21 15.04 -2.28 -3.08
N PRO A 22 15.02 -3.19 -2.09
CA PRO A 22 15.66 -4.50 -2.22
C PRO A 22 14.90 -5.46 -3.16
N GLY A 23 13.74 -5.05 -3.67
CA GLY A 23 12.89 -5.84 -4.54
C GLY A 23 11.70 -5.03 -5.04
N ARG A 24 10.77 -5.71 -5.71
CA ARG A 24 9.56 -5.08 -6.23
C ARG A 24 8.66 -4.62 -5.07
N LEU A 25 8.09 -3.42 -5.19
CA LEU A 25 7.08 -2.90 -4.29
C LEU A 25 5.80 -2.60 -5.08
N THR A 26 4.68 -3.12 -4.61
CA THR A 26 3.35 -2.81 -5.15
C THR A 26 2.49 -2.24 -4.03
N ILE A 27 1.87 -1.09 -4.28
CA ILE A 27 0.93 -0.43 -3.37
C ILE A 27 -0.47 -0.63 -3.93
N GLY A 28 -1.33 -1.36 -3.23
CA GLY A 28 -2.74 -1.48 -3.56
C GLY A 28 -3.59 -0.46 -2.80
N TRP A 29 -4.39 0.35 -3.49
CA TRP A 29 -5.19 1.40 -2.85
C TRP A 29 -6.64 1.42 -3.34
N GLY A 30 -7.60 1.37 -2.43
CA GLY A 30 -9.03 1.55 -2.75
C GLY A 30 -9.40 3.02 -2.97
N ARG A 31 -10.05 3.33 -4.11
CA ARG A 31 -10.46 4.72 -4.39
C ARG A 31 -11.47 5.28 -3.39
N ARG A 32 -12.19 4.41 -2.67
CA ARG A 32 -13.23 4.77 -1.70
C ARG A 32 -12.74 4.67 -0.25
N ASP A 33 -11.42 4.56 -0.04
CA ASP A 33 -10.84 4.45 1.29
C ASP A 33 -11.13 5.71 2.13
N ARG A 34 -11.68 5.50 3.33
CA ARG A 34 -12.06 6.54 4.29
C ARG A 34 -11.13 6.64 5.50
N VAL A 35 -10.19 5.71 5.64
CA VAL A 35 -9.17 5.69 6.71
C VAL A 35 -7.88 6.30 6.17
N THR A 36 -7.36 5.72 5.10
CA THR A 36 -6.22 6.24 4.34
C THR A 36 -6.74 6.80 3.03
N LEU A 37 -7.22 8.04 3.06
CA LEU A 37 -7.87 8.68 1.92
C LEU A 37 -7.02 8.56 0.64
N ALA A 38 -7.65 8.29 -0.51
CA ALA A 38 -6.96 8.13 -1.80
C ALA A 38 -6.00 9.28 -2.17
N ARG A 39 -6.26 10.51 -1.68
CA ARG A 39 -5.33 11.66 -1.86
C ARG A 39 -3.94 11.44 -1.25
N GLN A 40 -3.80 10.54 -0.27
CA GLN A 40 -2.52 10.20 0.35
C GLN A 40 -1.66 9.32 -0.57
N ALA A 41 -2.23 8.71 -1.63
CA ALA A 41 -1.47 7.92 -2.58
C ALA A 41 -0.37 8.74 -3.27
N ALA A 42 -0.60 10.04 -3.51
CA ALA A 42 0.43 10.93 -4.04
C ALA A 42 1.67 10.99 -3.13
N ARG A 43 1.46 11.09 -1.81
CA ARG A 43 2.56 11.07 -0.82
C ARG A 43 3.26 9.71 -0.76
N ALA A 44 2.51 8.63 -0.93
CA ALA A 44 3.10 7.29 -0.96
C ALA A 44 3.98 7.09 -2.20
N VAL A 45 3.54 7.54 -3.38
CA VAL A 45 4.34 7.49 -4.61
C VAL A 45 5.56 8.41 -4.53
N GLU A 46 5.42 9.59 -3.92
CA GLU A 46 6.57 10.49 -3.68
C GLU A 46 7.60 9.85 -2.73
N ALA A 47 7.13 9.18 -1.68
CA ALA A 47 8.00 8.48 -0.73
C ALA A 47 8.61 7.18 -1.30
N PHE A 48 7.95 6.53 -2.25
CA PHE A 48 8.38 5.28 -2.88
C PHE A 48 8.28 5.40 -4.41
N PRO A 49 9.20 6.14 -5.07
CA PRO A 49 9.13 6.44 -6.49
C PRO A 49 9.20 5.19 -7.40
N ASP A 50 9.78 4.09 -6.94
CA ASP A 50 9.86 2.84 -7.71
C ASP A 50 8.66 1.89 -7.46
N ALA A 51 7.71 2.28 -6.61
CA ALA A 51 6.54 1.45 -6.33
C ALA A 51 5.56 1.43 -7.50
N GLU A 52 4.98 0.27 -7.77
CA GLU A 52 3.84 0.13 -8.68
C GLU A 52 2.54 0.39 -7.90
N LEU A 53 1.80 1.44 -8.27
CA LEU A 53 0.50 1.75 -7.66
C LEU A 53 -0.64 1.06 -8.41
N HIS A 54 -1.39 0.20 -7.72
CA HIS A 54 -2.60 -0.43 -8.21
C HIS A 54 -3.85 0.17 -7.56
N TRP A 55 -4.78 0.66 -8.38
CA TRP A 55 -6.06 1.20 -7.92
C TRP A 55 -7.15 0.14 -7.91
N PHE A 56 -7.87 0.05 -6.80
CA PHE A 56 -9.13 -0.67 -6.70
C PHE A 56 -10.31 0.32 -6.76
N ASP A 57 -10.85 0.57 -7.96
CA ASP A 57 -11.89 1.60 -8.17
C ASP A 57 -13.18 1.38 -7.37
N GLY A 58 -13.52 0.11 -7.10
CA GLY A 58 -14.71 -0.28 -6.35
C GLY A 58 -14.51 -0.43 -4.84
N ALA A 59 -13.26 -0.41 -4.36
CA ALA A 59 -12.94 -0.78 -2.98
C ALA A 59 -12.67 0.43 -2.07
N GLY A 60 -12.96 0.24 -0.79
CA GLY A 60 -12.59 1.09 0.32
C GLY A 60 -11.24 0.69 0.93
N HIS A 61 -11.17 0.72 2.26
CA HIS A 61 -9.92 0.47 2.99
C HIS A 61 -9.47 -1.00 2.95
N LEU A 62 -10.41 -1.92 2.77
CA LEU A 62 -10.16 -3.36 2.84
C LEU A 62 -10.43 -4.00 1.47
N PRO A 63 -9.57 -3.78 0.46
CA PRO A 63 -9.79 -4.32 -0.89
C PRO A 63 -9.86 -5.84 -0.92
N MET A 64 -9.21 -6.54 0.02
CA MET A 64 -9.33 -7.99 0.18
C MET A 64 -10.78 -8.45 0.47
N TRP A 65 -11.61 -7.56 1.01
CA TRP A 65 -13.01 -7.83 1.30
C TRP A 65 -13.93 -7.33 0.18
N ASP A 66 -13.65 -6.14 -0.34
CA ASP A 66 -14.47 -5.49 -1.37
C ASP A 66 -14.28 -6.09 -2.78
N ALA A 67 -13.09 -6.63 -3.07
CA ALA A 67 -12.71 -7.17 -4.37
C ALA A 67 -11.70 -8.34 -4.25
N PRO A 68 -12.07 -9.44 -3.58
CA PRO A 68 -11.15 -10.51 -3.20
C PRO A 68 -10.36 -11.10 -4.38
N GLU A 69 -11.02 -11.41 -5.50
CA GLU A 69 -10.37 -12.00 -6.68
C GLU A 69 -9.33 -11.06 -7.29
N LYS A 70 -9.64 -9.75 -7.33
CA LYS A 70 -8.71 -8.73 -7.84
C LYS A 70 -7.52 -8.57 -6.89
N THR A 71 -7.77 -8.57 -5.58
CA THR A 71 -6.68 -8.49 -4.60
C THR A 71 -5.74 -9.69 -4.70
N VAL A 72 -6.29 -10.91 -4.83
CA VAL A 72 -5.48 -12.11 -5.06
C VAL A 72 -4.65 -11.99 -6.33
N ALA A 73 -5.25 -11.54 -7.45
CA ALA A 73 -4.52 -11.36 -8.71
C ALA A 73 -3.34 -10.39 -8.58
N VAL A 74 -3.53 -9.25 -7.90
CA VAL A 74 -2.46 -8.27 -7.66
C VAL A 74 -1.33 -8.84 -6.80
N VAL A 75 -1.67 -9.56 -5.72
CA VAL A 75 -0.67 -10.19 -4.85
C VAL A 75 0.13 -11.24 -5.61
N LEU A 76 -0.54 -12.12 -6.35
CA LEU A 76 0.13 -13.17 -7.13
C LEU A 76 1.03 -12.56 -8.22
N ALA A 77 0.55 -11.55 -8.95
CA ALA A 77 1.37 -10.85 -9.94
C ALA A 77 2.58 -10.14 -9.32
N GLY A 78 2.41 -9.53 -8.14
CA GLY A 78 3.48 -8.83 -7.42
C GLY A 78 4.57 -9.76 -6.88
N THR A 79 4.22 -11.01 -6.58
CA THR A 79 5.09 -11.97 -5.87
C THR A 79 5.51 -13.19 -6.69
N ALA A 80 4.99 -13.35 -7.91
CA ALA A 80 5.41 -14.41 -8.82
C ALA A 80 6.93 -14.35 -9.09
N ARG A 81 7.59 -15.51 -9.08
CA ARG A 81 9.00 -15.62 -9.49
C ARG A 81 9.10 -15.30 -10.98
N ARG A 82 10.11 -14.52 -11.35
CA ARG A 82 10.51 -14.32 -12.75
C ARG A 82 11.65 -15.25 -13.09
#